data_AF-A0A2U1T672-F1
#
_entry.id   AF-A0A2U1T672-F1
#
_cell.length_a   1.000
_cell.length_b   1.000
_cell.length_c   1.000
_cell.angle_alpha   90.00
_cell.angle_beta   90.00
_cell.angle_gamma   90.00
#
_symmetry.space_group_name_H-M   'P 1'
#
loop_
_entity.id
_entity.type
_entity.pdbx_description
1 polymer ?
#
loop_
_entity_poly.entity_id
_entity_poly.type
_entity_poly.pdbx_seq_one_letter_code
_entity_poly.pdbx_strand_id
1 'polypeptide(L)'
;MFILLPPSETKAPGGDSPALDLEGLSFSSLNPIRGELIDELRSLSVDEALEVLNISEKLRPEAEANQKLLSAPTMPAIFRYTGVLYDALDAATLKDTSQLGVGSALFGLLRADDLIPHYRLSANTKLGGRTLKSRWGQAITEALEDLDELVVDLRSTGYRNLGKLKDAVTVRVITADTRKVVSHFNKHYKGELARVLATASATDAAGIAEIAEAAGMTVEYDTGTEITLVVERN
;
A
#
# COMPACT_ATOMS: atom_id res chain seq x y z
N MET A 1 -13.05 9.52 4.27
CA MET A 1 -12.86 8.41 3.32
C MET A 1 -11.37 8.10 3.31
N PHE A 2 -11.01 6.82 3.29
CA PHE A 2 -9.63 6.34 3.34
C PHE A 2 -9.30 5.48 2.12
N ILE A 3 -8.36 5.92 1.29
CA ILE A 3 -7.93 5.28 0.05
C ILE A 3 -6.65 4.50 0.34
N LEU A 4 -6.78 3.18 0.38
CA LEU A 4 -5.71 2.28 0.76
C LEU A 4 -4.97 1.74 -0.47
N LEU A 5 -3.76 2.27 -0.69
CA LEU A 5 -2.90 1.93 -1.82
C LEU A 5 -2.11 0.63 -1.56
N PRO A 6 -1.79 -0.16 -2.60
CA PRO A 6 -0.75 -1.17 -2.47
C PRO A 6 0.62 -0.49 -2.30
N PRO A 7 1.59 -1.16 -1.65
CA PRO A 7 2.95 -0.64 -1.62
C PRO A 7 3.62 -0.90 -2.98
N SER A 8 4.83 -0.40 -3.12
CA SER A 8 5.72 -0.77 -4.22
C SER A 8 6.96 -1.50 -3.74
N GLU A 9 7.47 -2.37 -4.61
CA GLU A 9 8.74 -3.06 -4.43
C GLU A 9 9.91 -2.07 -4.54
N THR A 10 9.79 -1.08 -5.41
CA THR A 10 10.76 0.02 -5.55
C THR A 10 10.42 1.15 -4.60
N LYS A 11 11.46 1.75 -4.02
CA LYS A 11 11.34 2.86 -3.08
C LYS A 11 12.32 3.97 -3.46
N ALA A 12 11.93 5.20 -3.17
CA ALA A 12 12.81 6.36 -3.31
C ALA A 12 13.96 6.22 -2.30
N PRO A 13 15.22 6.44 -2.70
CA PRO A 13 16.34 6.45 -1.76
C PRO A 13 16.32 7.72 -0.90
N GLY A 14 17.09 7.72 0.20
CA GLY A 14 17.29 8.90 1.04
C GLY A 14 16.15 9.15 2.05
N GLY A 15 15.90 10.42 2.33
CA GLY A 15 15.06 10.92 3.42
C GLY A 15 15.80 12.02 4.18
N ASP A 16 15.07 12.98 4.72
CA ASP A 16 15.59 14.13 5.47
C ASP A 16 14.99 14.24 6.88
N SER A 17 14.05 13.35 7.21
CA SER A 17 13.39 13.31 8.49
C SER A 17 14.12 12.39 9.49
N PRO A 18 13.89 12.55 10.81
CA PRO A 18 14.51 11.74 11.84
C PRO A 18 14.33 10.23 11.63
N ALA A 19 15.14 9.43 12.33
CA ALA A 19 14.99 7.98 12.30
C ALA A 19 13.59 7.54 12.77
N LEU A 20 13.21 6.32 12.39
CA LEU A 20 11.89 5.75 12.66
C LEU A 20 11.49 5.88 14.13
N ASP A 21 10.37 6.56 14.38
CA ASP A 21 9.65 6.56 15.64
C ASP A 21 8.36 5.74 15.47
N LEU A 22 8.33 4.55 16.08
CA LEU A 22 7.15 3.67 16.00
C LEU A 22 5.93 4.27 16.71
N GLU A 23 6.13 4.97 17.82
CA GLU A 23 5.01 5.57 18.57
C GLU A 23 4.40 6.75 17.83
N GLY A 24 5.18 7.40 16.96
CA GLY A 24 4.73 8.45 16.06
C GLY A 24 3.98 7.96 14.82
N LEU A 25 3.95 6.65 14.55
CA LEU A 25 3.21 6.12 13.40
C LEU A 25 1.71 6.03 13.68
N SER A 26 0.92 6.28 12.63
CA SER A 26 -0.52 6.00 12.63
C SER A 26 -0.81 4.52 12.90
N PHE A 27 -2.03 4.22 13.36
CA PHE A 27 -2.46 2.85 13.71
C PHE A 27 -1.56 2.21 14.78
N SER A 28 -1.40 2.88 15.92
CA SER A 28 -0.49 2.46 17.00
C SER A 28 -0.78 1.06 17.56
N SER A 29 -2.01 0.55 17.41
CA SER A 29 -2.36 -0.85 17.73
C SER A 29 -1.53 -1.87 16.94
N LEU A 30 -0.93 -1.48 15.81
CA LEU A 30 -0.04 -2.32 15.00
C LEU A 30 1.41 -2.34 15.51
N ASN A 31 1.81 -1.40 16.38
CA ASN A 31 3.20 -1.22 16.84
C ASN A 31 3.84 -2.47 17.46
N PRO A 32 3.16 -3.26 18.29
CA PRO A 32 3.75 -4.48 18.84
C PRO A 32 4.24 -5.44 17.73
N ILE A 33 3.43 -5.64 16.70
CA ILE A 33 3.78 -6.53 15.57
C ILE A 33 4.87 -5.87 14.69
N ARG A 34 4.79 -4.54 14.48
CA ARG A 34 5.83 -3.79 13.74
C ARG A 34 7.20 -3.97 14.40
N GLY A 35 7.27 -3.84 15.73
CA GLY A 35 8.49 -4.02 16.51
C GLY A 35 9.10 -5.40 16.31
N GLU A 36 8.30 -6.46 16.46
CA GLU A 36 8.75 -7.83 16.24
C GLU A 36 9.30 -8.05 14.81
N LEU A 37 8.59 -7.57 13.79
CA LEU A 37 9.02 -7.72 12.40
C LEU A 37 10.29 -6.94 12.10
N ILE A 38 10.43 -5.72 12.65
CA ILE A 38 11.62 -4.89 12.48
C ILE A 38 12.84 -5.53 13.12
N ASP A 39 12.73 -5.98 14.37
CA ASP A 39 13.84 -6.59 15.09
C ASP A 39 14.32 -7.87 14.41
N GLU A 40 13.38 -8.72 13.99
CA GLU A 40 13.71 -9.94 13.29
C GLU A 40 14.36 -9.67 11.92
N LEU A 41 13.82 -8.72 11.16
CA LEU A 41 14.36 -8.36 9.85
C LEU A 41 15.77 -7.75 9.95
N ARG A 42 16.04 -6.97 11.00
CA ARG A 42 17.36 -6.39 11.30
C ARG A 42 18.38 -7.43 11.78
N SER A 43 17.90 -8.50 12.41
CA SER A 43 18.77 -9.54 12.98
C SER A 43 19.42 -10.45 11.93
N LEU A 44 18.87 -10.48 10.71
CA LEU A 44 19.42 -11.26 9.61
C LEU A 44 20.77 -10.68 9.17
N SER A 45 21.73 -11.56 8.93
CA SER A 45 22.87 -11.18 8.11
C SER A 45 22.41 -10.83 6.70
N VAL A 46 23.24 -10.11 5.95
CA VAL A 46 22.89 -9.69 4.59
C VAL A 46 22.64 -10.91 3.69
N ASP A 47 23.44 -11.97 3.81
CA ASP A 47 23.29 -13.18 3.00
C ASP A 47 22.02 -13.95 3.35
N GLU A 48 21.70 -14.09 4.64
CA GLU A 48 20.42 -14.68 5.08
C GLU A 48 19.22 -13.84 4.59
N ALA A 49 19.34 -12.51 4.64
CA ALA A 49 18.29 -11.62 4.16
C ALA A 49 18.06 -11.76 2.65
N LEU A 50 19.10 -11.93 1.83
CA LEU A 50 18.95 -12.21 0.39
C LEU A 50 18.11 -13.47 0.14
N GLU A 51 18.40 -14.54 0.90
CA GLU A 51 17.66 -15.82 0.81
C GLU A 51 16.21 -15.67 1.30
N VAL A 52 16.00 -15.11 2.49
CA VAL A 52 14.68 -14.95 3.12
C VAL A 52 13.77 -14.04 2.30
N LEU A 53 14.31 -12.94 1.77
CA LEU A 53 13.57 -12.01 0.92
C LEU A 53 13.41 -12.52 -0.52
N ASN A 54 14.12 -13.59 -0.88
CA ASN A 54 14.18 -14.14 -2.23
C ASN A 54 14.54 -13.07 -3.27
N ILE A 55 15.61 -12.32 -3.01
CA ILE A 55 16.13 -11.29 -3.90
C ILE A 55 17.53 -11.66 -4.37
N SER A 56 17.86 -11.31 -5.61
CA SER A 56 19.19 -11.58 -6.17
C SER A 56 20.27 -10.73 -5.52
N GLU A 57 21.52 -11.15 -5.64
CA GLU A 57 22.73 -10.40 -5.24
C GLU A 57 22.75 -8.94 -5.72
N LYS A 58 22.17 -8.64 -6.89
CA LYS A 58 22.05 -7.27 -7.41
C LYS A 58 21.25 -6.32 -6.50
N LEU A 59 20.44 -6.86 -5.61
CA LEU A 59 19.64 -6.14 -4.63
C LEU A 59 20.22 -6.26 -3.20
N ARG A 60 21.50 -6.63 -3.05
CA ARG A 60 22.20 -6.60 -1.75
C ARG A 60 22.00 -5.29 -0.96
N PRO A 61 22.01 -4.10 -1.58
CA PRO A 61 21.73 -2.86 -0.84
C PRO A 61 20.35 -2.82 -0.17
N GLU A 62 19.35 -3.54 -0.69
CA GLU A 62 18.01 -3.64 -0.08
C GLU A 62 18.05 -4.47 1.21
N ALA A 63 18.86 -5.53 1.24
CA ALA A 63 19.10 -6.33 2.45
C ALA A 63 19.90 -5.54 3.50
N GLU A 64 20.91 -4.77 3.08
CA GLU A 64 21.67 -3.89 3.96
C GLU A 64 20.80 -2.76 4.55
N ALA A 65 19.85 -2.23 3.78
CA ALA A 65 18.94 -1.19 4.25
C ALA A 65 18.09 -1.68 5.44
N ASN A 66 17.65 -2.94 5.41
CA ASN A 66 16.87 -3.53 6.49
C ASN A 66 17.61 -3.58 7.84
N GLN A 67 18.93 -3.71 7.85
CA GLN A 67 19.70 -3.66 9.11
C GLN A 67 19.68 -2.27 9.75
N LYS A 68 19.41 -1.22 8.96
CA LYS A 68 19.47 0.20 9.35
C LYS A 68 18.09 0.81 9.65
N LEU A 69 17.02 0.00 9.75
CA LEU A 69 15.65 0.50 9.91
C LEU A 69 15.44 1.51 11.05
N LEU A 70 16.15 1.36 12.16
CA LEU A 70 16.04 2.26 13.33
C LEU A 70 17.03 3.42 13.34
N SER A 71 17.88 3.54 12.33
CA SER A 71 18.91 4.60 12.24
C SER A 71 18.91 5.36 10.92
N ALA A 72 18.28 4.80 9.88
CA ALA A 72 18.17 5.42 8.57
C ALA A 72 17.21 6.62 8.62
N PRO A 73 17.45 7.66 7.81
CA PRO A 73 16.51 8.76 7.69
C PRO A 73 15.19 8.27 7.10
N THR A 74 14.12 8.96 7.48
CA THR A 74 12.76 8.64 7.03
C THR A 74 12.25 9.69 6.04
N MET A 75 11.13 9.38 5.41
CA MET A 75 10.33 10.32 4.63
C MET A 75 8.86 9.86 4.67
N PRO A 76 7.88 10.72 4.33
CA PRO A 76 6.48 10.33 4.27
C PRO A 76 6.25 9.09 3.40
N ALA A 77 5.41 8.17 3.86
CA ALA A 77 5.12 6.91 3.18
C ALA A 77 4.69 7.12 1.73
N ILE A 78 3.92 8.16 1.45
CA ILE A 78 3.43 8.46 0.11
C ILE A 78 4.55 8.79 -0.90
N PHE A 79 5.68 9.31 -0.42
CA PHE A 79 6.86 9.61 -1.23
C PHE A 79 7.92 8.52 -1.16
N ARG A 80 7.83 7.59 -0.19
CA ARG A 80 8.77 6.47 -0.09
C ARG A 80 8.58 5.45 -1.20
N TYR A 81 7.34 5.13 -1.59
CA TYR A 81 7.08 4.12 -2.62
C TYR A 81 7.05 4.75 -4.01
N THR A 82 7.57 4.03 -5.02
CA THR A 82 7.70 4.55 -6.40
C THR A 82 7.18 3.57 -7.45
N GLY A 83 7.05 4.02 -8.70
CA GLY A 83 6.69 3.20 -9.84
C GLY A 83 5.23 3.38 -10.26
N VAL A 84 4.80 2.61 -11.27
CA VAL A 84 3.60 2.85 -12.11
C VAL A 84 2.36 3.43 -11.39
N LEU A 85 1.99 2.92 -10.21
CA LEU A 85 0.85 3.46 -9.46
C LEU A 85 1.14 4.84 -8.86
N TYR A 86 2.31 5.00 -8.23
CA TYR A 86 2.73 6.24 -7.59
C TYR A 86 3.06 7.32 -8.63
N ASP A 87 3.59 6.92 -9.79
CA ASP A 87 3.82 7.83 -10.92
C ASP A 87 2.48 8.38 -11.47
N ALA A 88 1.44 7.53 -11.53
CA ALA A 88 0.10 7.94 -11.98
C ALA A 88 -0.69 8.72 -10.92
N LEU A 89 -0.47 8.39 -9.64
CA LEU A 89 -1.01 9.12 -8.49
C LEU A 89 -0.48 10.55 -8.45
N ASP A 90 0.80 10.73 -8.78
CA ASP A 90 1.50 12.02 -8.82
C ASP A 90 1.24 12.86 -7.55
N ALA A 91 1.54 12.27 -6.40
CA ALA A 91 1.16 12.81 -5.09
C ALA A 91 1.69 14.23 -4.82
N ALA A 92 2.76 14.65 -5.50
CA ALA A 92 3.31 16.01 -5.39
C ALA A 92 2.34 17.09 -5.95
N THR A 93 1.38 16.70 -6.78
CA THR A 93 0.36 17.62 -7.32
C THR A 93 -0.87 17.76 -6.42
N LEU A 94 -1.00 16.90 -5.41
CA LEU A 94 -2.14 16.90 -4.50
C LEU A 94 -1.95 17.95 -3.41
N LYS A 95 -3.03 18.71 -3.12
CA LYS A 95 -3.03 19.70 -2.03
C LYS A 95 -3.20 19.05 -0.65
N ASP A 96 -3.86 17.91 -0.61
CA ASP A 96 -4.14 17.15 0.59
C ASP A 96 -3.98 15.65 0.29
N THR A 97 -3.28 14.94 1.16
CA THR A 97 -3.03 13.50 1.10
C THR A 97 -3.56 12.77 2.32
N SER A 98 -4.30 13.43 3.21
CA SER A 98 -4.84 12.87 4.47
C SER A 98 -5.74 11.65 4.26
N GLN A 99 -6.42 11.59 3.11
CA GLN A 99 -7.26 10.46 2.71
C GLN A 99 -6.45 9.26 2.21
N LEU A 100 -5.16 9.43 1.91
CA LEU A 100 -4.32 8.38 1.35
C LEU A 100 -3.63 7.58 2.46
N GLY A 101 -3.50 6.27 2.24
CA GLY A 101 -2.68 5.40 3.05
C GLY A 101 -2.11 4.24 2.25
N VAL A 102 -1.19 3.50 2.86
CA VAL A 102 -0.50 2.38 2.20
C VAL A 102 -0.59 1.12 3.04
N GLY A 103 -1.03 0.02 2.42
CA GLY A 103 -0.96 -1.31 3.02
C GLY A 103 0.45 -1.89 2.88
N SER A 104 1.20 -1.97 3.96
CA SER A 104 2.61 -2.38 3.98
C SER A 104 2.79 -3.81 4.51
N ALA A 105 3.74 -4.55 3.94
CA ALA A 105 4.16 -5.84 4.50
C ALA A 105 4.81 -5.71 5.89
N LEU A 106 5.62 -4.66 6.08
CA LEU A 106 6.38 -4.42 7.32
C LEU A 106 5.58 -3.61 8.33
N PHE A 107 4.83 -2.62 7.86
CA PHE A 107 4.13 -1.68 8.75
C PHE A 107 2.63 -1.96 8.89
N GLY A 108 2.09 -2.91 8.13
CA GLY A 108 0.65 -3.23 8.12
C GLY A 108 -0.16 -2.16 7.39
N LEU A 109 -0.48 -1.07 8.08
CA LEU A 109 -1.13 0.12 7.53
C LEU A 109 -0.29 1.36 7.82
N LEU A 110 -0.32 2.33 6.92
CA LEU A 110 0.31 3.64 7.08
C LEU A 110 -0.63 4.72 6.55
N ARG A 111 -0.67 5.89 7.19
CA ARG A 111 -1.17 7.12 6.57
C ARG A 111 -0.10 7.69 5.63
N ALA A 112 -0.47 8.59 4.73
CA ALA A 112 0.43 9.16 3.72
C ALA A 112 1.66 9.87 4.30
N ASP A 113 1.48 10.52 5.45
CA ASP A 113 2.44 11.34 6.17
C ASP A 113 3.31 10.57 7.18
N ASP A 114 2.96 9.31 7.47
CA ASP A 114 3.76 8.44 8.32
C ASP A 114 5.21 8.35 7.81
N LEU A 115 6.17 8.67 8.68
CA LEU A 115 7.58 8.73 8.33
C LEU A 115 8.21 7.34 8.38
N ILE A 116 8.60 6.81 7.22
CA ILE A 116 9.18 5.46 7.12
C ILE A 116 10.58 5.43 6.49
N PRO A 117 11.47 4.52 6.95
CA PRO A 117 12.79 4.33 6.36
C PRO A 117 12.69 3.60 5.01
N HIS A 118 13.79 3.56 4.28
CA HIS A 118 13.94 2.63 3.15
C HIS A 118 14.02 1.20 3.69
N TYR A 119 13.27 0.28 3.08
CA TYR A 119 13.25 -1.13 3.50
C TYR A 119 12.82 -2.06 2.37
N ARG A 120 13.07 -3.37 2.56
CA ARG A 120 12.60 -4.43 1.68
C ARG A 120 11.91 -5.54 2.46
N LEU A 121 10.62 -5.71 2.23
CA LEU A 121 9.83 -6.84 2.70
C LEU A 121 8.57 -6.95 1.83
N SER A 122 8.26 -8.14 1.34
CA SER A 122 7.10 -8.40 0.48
C SER A 122 6.07 -9.26 1.21
N ALA A 123 4.78 -9.14 0.84
CA ALA A 123 3.67 -9.82 1.52
C ALA A 123 3.79 -11.36 1.60
N ASN A 124 4.54 -11.98 0.69
CA ASN A 124 4.75 -13.42 0.62
C ASN A 124 5.99 -13.91 1.37
N THR A 125 6.80 -13.02 1.94
CA THR A 125 7.98 -13.39 2.73
C THR A 125 7.57 -14.22 3.95
N LYS A 126 8.40 -15.21 4.28
CA LYS A 126 8.33 -15.91 5.56
C LYS A 126 9.50 -15.44 6.43
N LEU A 127 9.18 -14.79 7.53
CA LEU A 127 10.18 -14.34 8.51
C LEU A 127 10.09 -15.29 9.72
N GLY A 128 11.23 -15.91 10.07
CA GLY A 128 11.29 -16.87 11.18
C GLY A 128 10.39 -18.09 10.97
N GLY A 129 10.25 -18.51 9.71
CA GLY A 129 9.39 -19.63 9.32
C GLY A 129 7.88 -19.33 9.30
N ARG A 130 7.45 -18.12 9.71
CA ARG A 130 6.03 -17.71 9.73
C ARG A 130 5.71 -16.80 8.56
N THR A 131 4.52 -16.97 7.97
CA THR A 131 4.02 -16.05 6.93
C THR A 131 3.61 -14.72 7.55
N LEU A 132 3.74 -13.62 6.81
CA LEU A 132 3.27 -12.31 7.29
C LEU A 132 1.77 -12.30 7.61
N LYS A 133 0.94 -13.03 6.85
CA LYS A 133 -0.47 -13.23 7.19
C LYS A 133 -0.66 -13.81 8.60
N SER A 134 0.15 -14.80 8.99
CA SER A 134 0.09 -15.39 10.33
C SER A 134 0.65 -14.46 11.41
N ARG A 135 1.58 -13.56 11.05
CA ARG A 135 2.12 -12.55 11.98
C ARG A 135 1.10 -11.45 12.25
N TRP A 136 0.46 -10.94 11.21
CA TRP A 136 -0.55 -9.89 11.32
C TRP A 136 -1.87 -10.37 11.94
N GLY A 137 -2.24 -11.64 11.75
CA GLY A 137 -3.46 -12.20 12.34
C GLY A 137 -4.69 -11.40 11.94
N GLN A 138 -5.39 -10.82 12.92
CA GLN A 138 -6.53 -9.90 12.69
C GLN A 138 -6.17 -8.43 12.87
N ALA A 139 -4.96 -8.08 13.30
CA ALA A 139 -4.63 -6.72 13.73
C ALA A 139 -4.85 -5.66 12.63
N ILE A 140 -4.50 -5.98 11.37
CA ILE A 140 -4.77 -5.07 10.22
C ILE A 140 -6.28 -4.98 9.95
N THR A 141 -7.02 -6.07 10.09
CA THR A 141 -8.49 -6.07 9.90
C THR A 141 -9.15 -5.20 10.97
N GLU A 142 -8.83 -5.44 12.25
CA GLU A 142 -9.34 -4.67 13.40
C GLU A 142 -9.01 -3.19 13.26
N ALA A 143 -7.77 -2.84 12.88
CA ALA A 143 -7.38 -1.45 12.65
C ALA A 143 -8.12 -0.78 11.47
N LEU A 144 -8.60 -1.55 10.48
CA LEU A 144 -9.44 -1.03 9.40
C LEU A 144 -10.91 -0.93 9.83
N GLU A 145 -11.40 -1.84 10.67
CA GLU A 145 -12.77 -1.82 11.21
C GLU A 145 -12.98 -0.67 12.21
N ASP A 146 -11.92 -0.26 12.93
CA ASP A 146 -11.93 0.88 13.84
C ASP A 146 -11.96 2.24 13.13
N LEU A 147 -11.80 2.29 11.80
CA LEU A 147 -11.94 3.52 11.02
C LEU A 147 -13.41 3.88 10.85
N ASP A 148 -13.81 5.06 11.32
CA ASP A 148 -15.12 5.66 11.04
C ASP A 148 -15.15 6.33 9.65
N GLU A 149 -14.65 5.63 8.63
CA GLU A 149 -14.51 6.14 7.26
C GLU A 149 -14.82 5.05 6.21
N LEU A 150 -15.38 5.45 5.07
CA LEU A 150 -15.42 4.59 3.88
C LEU A 150 -13.98 4.22 3.46
N VAL A 151 -13.67 2.93 3.39
CA VAL A 151 -12.38 2.44 2.89
C VAL A 151 -12.47 2.02 1.43
N VAL A 152 -11.59 2.58 0.60
CA VAL A 152 -11.37 2.17 -0.79
C VAL A 152 -10.08 1.36 -0.86
N ASP A 153 -10.19 0.03 -0.96
CA ASP A 153 -9.05 -0.89 -0.95
C ASP A 153 -8.54 -1.18 -2.37
N LEU A 154 -7.49 -0.46 -2.76
CA LEU A 154 -6.82 -0.60 -4.04
C LEU A 154 -5.70 -1.65 -4.02
N ARG A 155 -5.41 -2.27 -2.87
CA ARG A 155 -4.31 -3.22 -2.72
C ARG A 155 -4.47 -4.43 -3.62
N SER A 156 -3.35 -5.02 -4.02
CA SER A 156 -3.37 -6.32 -4.70
C SER A 156 -3.81 -7.43 -3.74
N THR A 157 -4.29 -8.55 -4.28
CA THR A 157 -4.78 -9.69 -3.47
C THR A 157 -3.75 -10.17 -2.44
N GLY A 158 -2.46 -10.19 -2.77
CA GLY A 158 -1.41 -10.59 -1.83
C GLY A 158 -1.36 -9.72 -0.56
N TYR A 159 -1.54 -8.41 -0.71
CA TYR A 159 -1.54 -7.46 0.41
C TYR A 159 -2.88 -7.40 1.13
N ARG A 160 -4.01 -7.52 0.42
CA ARG A 160 -5.34 -7.66 1.04
C ARG A 160 -5.43 -8.89 1.96
N ASN A 161 -4.72 -9.96 1.61
CA ASN A 161 -4.67 -11.18 2.40
C ASN A 161 -3.92 -11.03 3.74
N LEU A 162 -3.22 -9.92 3.99
CA LEU A 162 -2.60 -9.62 5.28
C LEU A 162 -3.61 -9.12 6.31
N GLY A 163 -4.72 -8.54 5.86
CA GLY A 163 -5.85 -8.10 6.70
C GLY A 163 -6.94 -7.54 5.79
N LYS A 164 -8.08 -8.22 5.77
CA LYS A 164 -9.17 -7.97 4.81
C LYS A 164 -10.32 -7.30 5.54
N LEU A 165 -10.66 -6.09 5.12
CA LEU A 165 -11.94 -5.47 5.47
C LEU A 165 -13.02 -5.96 4.50
N LYS A 166 -14.13 -6.49 5.04
CA LYS A 166 -15.18 -7.11 4.23
C LYS A 166 -15.96 -6.10 3.39
N ASP A 167 -16.27 -4.95 3.98
CA ASP A 167 -17.16 -3.94 3.40
C ASP A 167 -16.40 -2.81 2.70
N ALA A 168 -15.09 -2.97 2.50
CA ALA A 168 -14.29 -2.04 1.71
C ALA A 168 -14.77 -1.99 0.25
N VAL A 169 -14.75 -0.79 -0.33
CA VAL A 169 -14.93 -0.60 -1.76
C VAL A 169 -13.69 -1.11 -2.47
N THR A 170 -13.85 -2.01 -3.44
CA THR A 170 -12.74 -2.57 -4.22
C THR A 170 -12.88 -2.23 -5.69
N VAL A 171 -11.73 -2.18 -6.36
CA VAL A 171 -11.66 -1.76 -7.76
C VAL A 171 -11.06 -2.85 -8.62
N ARG A 172 -11.84 -3.28 -9.61
CA ARG A 172 -11.42 -4.15 -10.69
C ARG A 172 -11.15 -3.32 -11.94
N VAL A 173 -10.12 -3.69 -12.72
CA VAL A 173 -9.77 -3.00 -13.97
C VAL A 173 -9.77 -4.00 -15.10
N ILE A 174 -10.55 -3.76 -16.15
CA ILE A 174 -10.69 -4.63 -17.31
C ILE A 174 -10.58 -3.88 -18.63
N THR A 175 -10.19 -4.59 -19.68
CA THR A 175 -10.21 -4.02 -21.02
C THR A 175 -11.63 -3.96 -21.60
N ALA A 176 -11.93 -2.91 -22.37
CA ALA A 176 -13.21 -2.76 -23.05
C ALA A 176 -13.48 -3.90 -24.06
N ASP A 177 -12.45 -4.28 -24.83
CA ASP A 177 -12.54 -5.27 -25.92
C ASP A 177 -12.76 -6.70 -25.44
N THR A 178 -11.90 -7.20 -24.54
CA THR A 178 -11.89 -8.61 -24.12
C THR A 178 -12.53 -8.85 -22.76
N ARG A 179 -12.83 -7.77 -22.01
CA ARG A 179 -13.38 -7.85 -20.65
C ARG A 179 -12.45 -8.58 -19.66
N LYS A 180 -11.18 -8.75 -20.03
CA LYS A 180 -10.16 -9.40 -19.21
C LYS A 180 -9.49 -8.41 -18.27
N VAL A 181 -9.04 -8.92 -17.13
CA VAL A 181 -8.29 -8.13 -16.14
C VAL A 181 -7.00 -7.63 -16.77
N VAL A 182 -6.77 -6.33 -16.66
CA VAL A 182 -5.50 -5.72 -17.06
C VAL A 182 -4.42 -6.17 -16.09
N SER A 183 -3.30 -6.70 -16.57
CA SER A 183 -2.18 -7.13 -15.72
C SER A 183 -1.08 -6.06 -15.62
N HIS A 184 -0.66 -5.49 -16.76
CA HIS A 184 0.46 -4.55 -16.82
C HIS A 184 0.09 -3.12 -16.35
N PHE A 185 -1.06 -2.60 -16.78
CA PHE A 185 -1.49 -1.22 -16.48
C PHE A 185 -2.50 -1.08 -15.33
N ASN A 186 -2.86 -2.17 -14.64
CA ASN A 186 -3.80 -2.10 -13.50
C ASN A 186 -3.35 -1.11 -12.43
N LYS A 187 -2.03 -1.09 -12.16
CA LYS A 187 -1.42 -0.15 -11.22
C LYS A 187 -1.59 1.31 -11.66
N HIS A 188 -1.47 1.57 -12.96
CA HIS A 188 -1.60 2.91 -13.53
C HIS A 188 -3.00 3.46 -13.31
N TYR A 189 -4.03 2.75 -13.78
CA TYR A 189 -5.42 3.19 -13.63
C TYR A 189 -5.87 3.30 -12.18
N LYS A 190 -5.35 2.45 -11.28
CA LYS A 190 -5.60 2.60 -9.83
C LYS A 190 -4.91 3.83 -9.24
N GLY A 191 -3.74 4.22 -9.75
CA GLY A 191 -3.07 5.46 -9.38
C GLY A 191 -3.85 6.68 -9.85
N GLU A 192 -4.33 6.67 -11.11
CA GLU A 192 -5.19 7.74 -11.63
C GLU A 192 -6.48 7.87 -10.83
N LEU A 193 -7.16 6.75 -10.54
CA LEU A 193 -8.35 6.74 -9.70
C LEU A 193 -8.04 7.29 -8.30
N ALA A 194 -6.97 6.84 -7.66
CA ALA A 194 -6.58 7.35 -6.35
C ALA A 194 -6.33 8.86 -6.35
N ARG A 195 -5.71 9.39 -7.41
CA ARG A 195 -5.48 10.84 -7.59
C ARG A 195 -6.80 11.61 -7.66
N VAL A 196 -7.76 11.12 -8.44
CA VAL A 196 -9.09 11.72 -8.53
C VAL A 196 -9.80 11.69 -7.17
N LEU A 197 -9.84 10.52 -6.53
CA LEU A 197 -10.54 10.32 -5.26
C LEU A 197 -9.94 11.14 -4.12
N ALA A 198 -8.62 11.37 -4.12
CA ALA A 198 -7.95 12.19 -3.11
C ALA A 198 -8.42 13.65 -3.10
N THR A 199 -9.06 14.12 -4.17
CA THR A 199 -9.57 15.48 -4.31
C THR A 199 -11.07 15.62 -4.06
N ALA A 200 -11.74 14.53 -3.72
CA ALA A 200 -13.18 14.44 -3.56
C ALA A 200 -13.55 13.73 -2.24
N SER A 201 -14.85 13.51 -2.02
CA SER A 201 -15.36 12.78 -0.88
C SER A 201 -16.54 11.92 -1.31
N ALA A 202 -16.56 10.67 -0.86
CA ALA A 202 -17.66 9.74 -1.09
C ALA A 202 -18.00 9.00 0.21
N THR A 203 -19.25 8.58 0.32
CA THR A 203 -19.78 7.83 1.47
C THR A 203 -20.05 6.35 1.15
N ASP A 204 -20.07 5.98 -0.13
CA ASP A 204 -20.31 4.60 -0.59
C ASP A 204 -19.68 4.34 -1.97
N ALA A 205 -19.82 3.12 -2.49
CA ALA A 205 -19.29 2.72 -3.79
C ALA A 205 -19.93 3.47 -4.98
N ALA A 206 -21.19 3.90 -4.86
CA ALA A 206 -21.86 4.66 -5.92
C ALA A 206 -21.21 6.03 -6.08
N GLY A 207 -20.94 6.74 -4.98
CA GLY A 207 -20.22 8.01 -5.01
C GLY A 207 -18.80 7.88 -5.57
N ILE A 208 -18.10 6.76 -5.31
CA ILE A 208 -16.80 6.48 -5.94
C ILE A 208 -16.94 6.37 -7.46
N ALA A 209 -17.97 5.66 -7.95
CA ALA A 209 -18.23 5.54 -9.37
C ALA A 209 -18.54 6.89 -10.02
N GLU A 210 -19.43 7.69 -9.41
CA GLU A 210 -19.80 9.02 -9.89
C GLU A 210 -18.60 9.97 -10.00
N ILE A 211 -17.72 9.97 -8.99
CA ILE A 211 -16.49 10.77 -9.00
C ILE A 211 -15.55 10.34 -10.14
N ALA A 212 -15.38 9.04 -10.35
CA ALA A 212 -14.55 8.51 -11.42
C ALA A 212 -15.10 8.83 -12.81
N GLU A 213 -16.42 8.70 -13.00
CA GLU A 213 -17.11 9.10 -14.24
C GLU A 213 -17.00 10.60 -14.51
N ALA A 214 -17.18 11.44 -13.49
CA ALA A 214 -17.01 12.89 -13.59
C ALA A 214 -15.58 13.29 -13.98
N ALA A 215 -14.59 12.46 -13.65
CA ALA A 215 -13.20 12.63 -14.07
C ALA A 215 -12.88 12.04 -15.46
N GLY A 216 -13.89 11.53 -16.18
CA GLY A 216 -13.76 11.01 -17.54
C GLY A 216 -13.33 9.54 -17.61
N MET A 217 -13.39 8.80 -16.51
CA MET A 217 -13.15 7.35 -16.51
C MET A 217 -14.43 6.60 -16.91
N THR A 218 -14.31 5.51 -17.66
CA THR A 218 -15.44 4.61 -17.92
C THR A 218 -15.59 3.64 -16.74
N VAL A 219 -16.74 3.70 -16.06
CA VAL A 219 -17.02 2.89 -14.88
C VAL A 219 -18.25 2.01 -15.13
N GLU A 220 -18.21 0.81 -14.60
CA GLU A 220 -19.36 -0.05 -14.43
C GLU A 220 -19.58 -0.33 -12.95
N TYR A 221 -20.78 -0.02 -12.48
CA TYR A 221 -21.24 -0.30 -11.13
C TYR A 221 -22.73 -0.63 -11.18
N ASP A 222 -23.12 -1.70 -10.50
CA ASP A 222 -24.51 -2.13 -10.37
C ASP A 222 -24.94 -1.99 -8.90
N THR A 223 -24.46 -2.90 -8.05
CA THR A 223 -24.71 -2.89 -6.60
C THR A 223 -23.53 -3.45 -5.81
N GLY A 224 -23.45 -3.16 -4.51
CA GLY A 224 -22.45 -3.72 -3.60
C GLY A 224 -21.23 -2.83 -3.43
N THR A 225 -20.05 -3.43 -3.25
CA THR A 225 -18.81 -2.69 -2.93
C THR A 225 -17.71 -2.87 -3.97
N GLU A 226 -17.96 -3.56 -5.09
CA GLU A 226 -16.99 -3.65 -6.19
C GLU A 226 -17.38 -2.70 -7.32
N ILE A 227 -16.46 -1.83 -7.74
CA ILE A 227 -16.57 -1.03 -8.96
C ILE A 227 -15.60 -1.56 -10.02
N THR A 228 -15.99 -1.47 -11.29
CA THR A 228 -15.15 -1.90 -12.41
C THR A 228 -14.76 -0.71 -13.28
N LEU A 229 -13.47 -0.42 -13.38
CA LEU A 229 -12.94 0.49 -14.40
C LEU A 229 -12.80 -0.26 -15.73
N VAL A 230 -13.34 0.32 -16.79
CA VAL A 230 -13.23 -0.19 -18.16
C VAL A 230 -12.25 0.71 -18.92
N VAL A 231 -11.21 0.11 -19.47
CA VAL A 231 -10.12 0.86 -20.12
C VAL A 231 -9.88 0.38 -21.53
N GLU A 232 -9.50 1.30 -22.40
CA GLU A 232 -9.02 0.97 -23.75
C GLU A 232 -7.62 0.36 -23.67
N ARG A 233 -7.30 -0.48 -24.65
CA ARG A 233 -5.97 -1.09 -24.75
C ARG A 233 -5.02 -0.06 -25.38
N ASN A 234 -4.16 0.55 -24.56
CA ASN A 234 -3.02 1.34 -25.03
C ASN A 234 -2.06 0.49 -25.88
#